data_AF-W2IIQ5-F1
#
_entry.id   AF-W2IIQ5-F1
#
_cell.length_a   1.000
_cell.length_b   1.000
_cell.length_c   1.000
_cell.angle_alpha   90.00
_cell.angle_beta   90.00
_cell.angle_gamma   90.00
#
_symmetry.space_group_name_H-M   'P 1'
#
loop_
_entity.id
_entity.type
_entity.pdbx_description
1 polymer ?
#
loop_
_entity_poly.entity_id
_entity_poly.type
_entity_poly.pdbx_seq_one_letter_code
_entity_poly.pdbx_strand_id
1 'polypeptide(L)'
;MQKTKADADQRIRDLEQQLEDVSITFNISDEPVERGEHVYILTNKRYYKQCMFKIGKSIDLKSRLVSYNTGAAIEEDDMFYVAKIATFDARGLEKNLHTALQNYHLRKEWFRIPYRHIETIINIVTRQQALLCNTINELINQGFDDIENVPLEQFNKQPVEVHLPEAIHSTDATKQ
;
A
#
# COMPACT_ATOMS: atom_id res chain seq x y z
N MET A 1 10.28 39.42 -23.57
CA MET A 1 11.16 38.43 -22.92
C MET A 1 11.03 37.12 -23.67
N GLN A 2 12.09 36.69 -24.36
CA GLN A 2 12.11 35.40 -25.06
C GLN A 2 12.38 34.32 -24.00
N LYS A 3 11.41 33.42 -23.75
CA LYS A 3 11.66 32.21 -22.94
C LYS A 3 12.67 31.36 -23.71
N THR A 4 13.82 31.12 -23.11
CA THR A 4 14.96 30.47 -23.77
C THR A 4 14.77 28.96 -23.83
N LYS A 5 15.24 28.32 -24.90
CA LYS A 5 15.19 26.85 -25.10
C LYS A 5 15.70 26.06 -23.87
N ALA A 6 16.70 26.60 -23.17
CA ALA A 6 17.25 26.03 -21.95
C ALA A 6 16.23 25.91 -20.79
N ASP A 7 15.29 26.86 -20.68
CA ASP A 7 14.26 26.84 -19.65
C ASP A 7 13.21 25.75 -19.92
N ALA A 8 12.89 25.51 -21.20
CA ALA A 8 12.02 24.43 -21.62
C ALA A 8 12.68 23.05 -21.39
N ASP A 9 13.97 22.92 -21.72
CA ASP A 9 14.72 21.68 -21.52
C ASP A 9 14.87 21.33 -20.03
N GLN A 10 15.00 22.34 -19.16
CA GLN A 10 15.02 22.11 -17.71
C GLN A 10 13.65 21.68 -17.19
N ARG A 11 12.58 22.32 -17.66
CA ARG A 11 11.20 21.98 -17.28
C ARG A 11 10.84 20.53 -17.65
N ILE A 12 11.31 20.05 -18.80
CA ILE A 12 11.10 18.67 -19.25
C ILE A 12 11.79 17.69 -18.29
N ARG A 13 13.06 17.93 -17.94
CA ARG A 13 13.78 17.08 -16.98
C ARG A 13 13.11 17.03 -15.60
N ASP A 14 12.64 18.18 -15.13
CA ASP A 14 11.95 18.25 -13.82
C ASP A 14 10.62 17.49 -13.85
N LEU A 15 9.90 17.51 -14.97
CA LEU A 15 8.66 16.74 -15.16
C LEU A 15 8.92 15.23 -15.28
N GLU A 16 9.96 14.83 -16.02
CA GLU A 16 10.38 13.43 -16.12
C GLU A 16 10.75 12.86 -14.75
N GLN A 17 11.50 13.61 -13.95
CA GLN A 17 11.85 13.22 -12.58
C GLN A 17 10.60 13.10 -11.68
N GLN A 18 9.65 14.03 -11.79
CA GLN A 18 8.39 13.95 -11.03
C GLN A 18 7.53 12.75 -11.44
N LEU A 19 7.49 12.42 -12.73
CA LEU A 19 6.80 11.23 -13.25
C LEU A 19 7.46 9.94 -12.75
N GLU A 20 8.78 9.87 -12.76
CA GLU A 20 9.55 8.75 -12.21
C GLU A 20 9.26 8.58 -10.71
N ASP A 21 9.29 9.68 -9.94
CA ASP A 21 9.03 9.65 -8.50
C ASP A 21 7.58 9.22 -8.17
N VAL A 22 6.60 9.66 -8.97
CA VAL A 22 5.20 9.23 -8.86
C VAL A 22 5.07 7.76 -9.23
N SER A 23 5.67 7.31 -10.33
CA SER A 23 5.64 5.91 -10.76
C SER A 23 6.25 4.97 -9.71
N ILE A 24 7.39 5.36 -9.12
CA ILE A 24 8.03 4.62 -8.02
C ILE A 24 7.15 4.63 -6.75
N THR A 25 6.46 5.73 -6.48
CA THR A 25 5.60 5.86 -5.30
C THR A 25 4.33 5.01 -5.42
N PHE A 26 3.79 4.87 -6.64
CA PHE A 26 2.52 4.20 -6.90
C PHE A 26 2.64 2.84 -7.62
N ASN A 27 3.85 2.39 -7.96
CA ASN A 27 4.13 1.12 -8.66
C ASN A 27 3.23 0.93 -9.91
N ILE A 28 3.08 1.98 -10.72
CA ILE A 28 2.21 2.00 -11.90
C ILE A 28 2.99 1.39 -13.09
N SER A 29 2.57 0.22 -13.57
CA SER A 29 3.07 -0.37 -14.82
C SER A 29 1.99 -0.34 -15.90
N ASP A 30 2.38 -0.13 -17.16
CA ASP A 30 1.47 -0.09 -18.32
C ASP A 30 0.93 -1.48 -18.72
N GLU A 31 1.44 -2.57 -18.14
CA GLU A 31 0.95 -3.92 -18.38
C GLU A 31 -0.18 -4.31 -17.40
N PRO A 32 -1.20 -5.10 -17.85
CA PRO A 32 -2.18 -5.69 -16.96
C PRO A 32 -1.47 -6.63 -15.97
N VAL A 33 -1.28 -6.16 -14.73
CA VAL A 33 -0.56 -6.93 -13.71
C VAL A 33 -1.42 -8.12 -13.29
N GLU A 34 -0.88 -9.35 -13.27
CA GLU A 34 -1.54 -10.50 -12.64
C GLU A 34 -1.25 -10.50 -11.13
N ARG A 35 -2.21 -10.93 -10.29
CA ARG A 35 -1.99 -11.04 -8.83
C ARG A 35 -1.08 -12.23 -8.50
N GLY A 36 0.22 -12.07 -8.73
CA GLY A 36 1.23 -13.10 -8.41
C GLY A 36 1.75 -13.04 -6.98
N GLU A 37 1.61 -11.90 -6.30
CA GLU A 37 2.18 -11.68 -4.98
C GLU A 37 1.13 -11.66 -3.86
N HIS A 38 1.55 -12.05 -2.66
CA HIS A 38 0.68 -12.07 -1.49
C HIS A 38 1.30 -11.30 -0.33
N VAL A 39 0.48 -10.50 0.34
CA VAL A 39 0.74 -10.09 1.73
C VAL A 39 0.02 -11.07 2.65
N TYR A 40 0.70 -11.51 3.69
CA TYR A 40 0.19 -12.47 4.65
C TYR A 40 0.30 -11.95 6.07
N ILE A 41 -0.54 -12.52 6.92
CA ILE A 41 -0.45 -12.37 8.36
C ILE A 41 -0.40 -13.75 8.95
N LEU A 42 0.59 -13.96 9.81
CA LEU A 42 0.83 -15.25 10.44
C LEU A 42 1.07 -15.10 11.92
N THR A 43 0.84 -16.19 12.63
CA THR A 43 1.03 -16.33 14.07
C THR A 43 1.16 -17.82 14.41
N ASN A 44 1.31 -18.16 15.68
CA ASN A 44 1.16 -19.52 16.18
C ASN A 44 0.21 -19.54 17.37
N LYS A 45 -0.09 -20.74 17.92
CA LYS A 45 -1.07 -20.88 19.01
C LYS A 45 -0.68 -20.05 20.23
N ARG A 46 0.62 -19.97 20.56
CA ARG A 46 1.13 -19.19 21.70
C ARG A 46 1.00 -17.68 21.47
N TYR A 47 1.43 -17.19 20.31
CA TYR A 47 1.41 -15.78 19.96
C TYR A 47 -0.01 -15.25 19.72
N TYR A 48 -0.91 -16.08 19.19
CA TYR A 48 -2.31 -15.70 19.02
C TYR A 48 -2.95 -15.32 20.37
N LYS A 49 -2.74 -16.12 21.43
CA LYS A 49 -3.21 -15.81 22.79
C LYS A 49 -2.64 -14.50 23.35
N GLN A 50 -1.48 -14.08 22.85
CA GLN A 50 -0.80 -12.84 23.24
C GLN A 50 -1.12 -11.66 22.31
N CYS A 51 -2.04 -11.85 21.35
CA CYS A 51 -2.38 -10.88 20.32
C CYS A 51 -1.16 -10.46 19.48
N MET A 52 -0.25 -11.39 19.22
CA MET A 52 0.97 -11.17 18.45
C MET A 52 0.84 -11.71 17.03
N PHE A 53 1.09 -10.85 16.06
CA PHE A 53 0.94 -11.14 14.64
C PHE A 53 2.17 -10.66 13.87
N LYS A 54 2.59 -11.45 12.88
CA LYS A 54 3.63 -11.07 11.94
C LYS A 54 3.01 -10.76 10.60
N ILE A 55 3.42 -9.66 10.00
CA ILE A 55 3.00 -9.27 8.64
C ILE A 55 4.20 -9.45 7.72
N GLY A 56 4.01 -10.09 6.59
CA GLY A 56 5.06 -10.25 5.60
C GLY A 56 4.49 -10.44 4.21
N LYS A 57 5.36 -10.55 3.21
CA LYS A 57 4.97 -10.85 1.83
C LYS A 57 5.71 -12.04 1.22
N SER A 58 5.08 -12.69 0.24
CA SER A 58 5.69 -13.75 -0.56
C SER A 58 4.92 -14.01 -1.86
N ILE A 59 5.63 -14.50 -2.87
CA ILE A 59 5.07 -15.06 -4.10
C ILE A 59 4.65 -16.52 -3.86
N ASP A 60 5.37 -17.26 -3.01
CA ASP A 60 5.08 -18.65 -2.64
C ASP A 60 4.82 -18.79 -1.14
N LEU A 61 3.54 -18.71 -0.77
CA LEU A 61 3.09 -18.87 0.61
C LEU A 61 3.37 -20.26 1.17
N LYS A 62 3.41 -21.31 0.35
CA LYS A 62 3.63 -22.67 0.85
C LYS A 62 5.08 -22.85 1.27
N SER A 63 6.01 -22.50 0.39
CA SER A 63 7.45 -22.54 0.68
C SER A 63 7.79 -21.63 1.87
N ARG A 64 7.19 -20.43 1.93
CA ARG A 64 7.38 -19.51 3.05
C ARG A 64 6.87 -20.08 4.37
N LEU A 65 5.69 -20.70 4.42
CA LEU A 65 5.18 -21.32 5.65
C LEU A 65 6.06 -22.48 6.12
N VAL A 66 6.48 -23.34 5.19
CA VAL A 66 7.41 -24.43 5.48
C VAL A 66 8.68 -23.86 6.12
N SER A 67 9.26 -22.80 5.54
CA SER A 67 10.48 -22.17 6.08
C SER A 67 10.36 -21.68 7.52
N TYR A 68 9.15 -21.27 7.96
CA TYR A 68 8.91 -20.89 9.35
C TYR A 68 8.83 -22.10 10.29
N ASN A 69 8.36 -23.25 9.78
CA ASN A 69 8.07 -24.42 10.59
C ASN A 69 9.19 -25.49 10.54
N THR A 70 10.19 -25.37 9.66
CA THR A 70 11.32 -26.32 9.54
C THR A 70 12.09 -26.56 10.86
N GLY A 71 11.96 -25.67 11.85
CA GLY A 71 12.58 -25.81 13.17
C GLY A 71 11.60 -25.82 14.35
N ALA A 72 10.30 -26.00 14.12
CA ALA A 72 9.31 -26.06 15.20
C ALA A 72 9.48 -27.37 15.99
N ALA A 73 9.76 -27.26 17.29
CA ALA A 73 9.96 -28.42 18.16
C ALA A 73 8.64 -29.01 18.68
N ILE A 74 7.58 -28.21 18.71
CA ILE A 74 6.23 -28.56 19.20
C ILE A 74 5.16 -27.87 18.34
N GLU A 75 3.96 -28.47 18.24
CA GLU A 75 2.85 -27.93 17.44
C GLU A 75 2.40 -26.51 17.85
N GLU A 76 2.67 -26.09 19.08
CA GLU A 76 2.29 -24.74 19.54
C GLU A 76 3.15 -23.65 18.93
N ASP A 77 4.35 -24.01 18.47
CA ASP A 77 5.27 -23.11 17.77
C ASP A 77 5.02 -23.07 16.27
N ASP A 78 4.25 -24.03 15.72
CA ASP A 78 3.89 -24.07 14.31
C ASP A 78 3.11 -22.82 13.91
N MET A 79 3.68 -22.14 12.92
CA MET A 79 3.11 -20.95 12.35
C MET A 79 1.99 -21.33 11.39
N PHE A 80 0.93 -20.53 11.39
CA PHE A 80 -0.17 -20.61 10.45
C PHE A 80 -0.62 -19.22 10.02
N TYR A 81 -1.19 -19.14 8.82
CA TYR A 81 -1.74 -17.90 8.28
C TYR A 81 -3.11 -17.61 8.87
N VAL A 82 -3.32 -16.39 9.35
CA VAL A 82 -4.64 -15.86 9.74
C VAL A 82 -5.26 -14.97 8.67
N ALA A 83 -4.46 -14.47 7.73
CA ALA A 83 -4.92 -13.75 6.55
C ALA A 83 -3.92 -13.93 5.39
N LYS A 84 -4.45 -13.95 4.16
CA LYS A 84 -3.70 -13.99 2.91
C LYS A 84 -4.38 -13.05 1.93
N ILE A 85 -3.63 -12.10 1.38
CA ILE A 85 -4.16 -11.03 0.55
C ILE A 85 -3.38 -11.05 -0.76
N ALA A 86 -4.05 -11.50 -1.83
CA ALA A 86 -3.49 -11.45 -3.17
C ALA A 86 -3.51 -10.02 -3.71
N THR A 87 -2.38 -9.55 -4.21
CA THR A 87 -2.18 -8.16 -4.65
C THR A 87 -1.22 -8.10 -5.84
N PHE A 88 -1.29 -7.00 -6.58
CA PHE A 88 -0.38 -6.66 -7.67
C PHE A 88 0.93 -6.04 -7.16
N ASP A 89 0.85 -5.38 -5.99
CA ASP A 89 1.98 -4.73 -5.34
C ASP A 89 2.03 -5.14 -3.87
N ALA A 90 2.69 -6.27 -3.58
CA ALA A 90 2.82 -6.72 -2.21
C ALA A 90 3.81 -5.85 -1.42
N ARG A 91 4.77 -5.20 -2.09
CA ARG A 91 5.72 -4.29 -1.45
C ARG A 91 5.01 -3.06 -0.88
N GLY A 92 4.20 -2.38 -1.68
CA GLY A 92 3.45 -1.21 -1.26
C GLY A 92 2.37 -1.56 -0.24
N LEU A 93 1.64 -2.67 -0.44
CA LEU A 93 0.63 -3.12 0.52
C LEU A 93 1.26 -3.42 1.90
N GLU A 94 2.37 -4.16 1.92
CA GLU A 94 3.11 -4.45 3.15
C GLU A 94 3.57 -3.16 3.82
N LYS A 95 4.19 -2.24 3.07
CA LYS A 95 4.63 -0.94 3.59
C LYS A 95 3.47 -0.16 4.22
N ASN A 96 2.34 -0.05 3.52
CA ASN A 96 1.16 0.67 4.01
C ASN A 96 0.60 0.05 5.29
N LEU A 97 0.55 -1.28 5.37
CA LEU A 97 0.12 -1.98 6.58
C LEU A 97 1.09 -1.76 7.74
N HIS A 98 2.41 -1.81 7.50
CA HIS A 98 3.41 -1.54 8.52
C HIS A 98 3.33 -0.10 9.03
N THR A 99 3.11 0.87 8.15
CA THR A 99 2.88 2.27 8.53
C THR A 99 1.59 2.43 9.34
N ALA A 100 0.47 1.86 8.88
CA ALA A 100 -0.81 1.94 9.59
C ALA A 100 -0.77 1.28 10.98
N LEU A 101 0.09 0.27 11.16
CA LEU A 101 0.24 -0.48 12.41
C LEU A 101 1.46 -0.06 13.24
N GLN A 102 2.14 1.02 12.88
CA GLN A 102 3.41 1.43 13.51
C GLN A 102 3.29 1.59 15.04
N ASN A 103 2.15 2.09 15.54
CA ASN A 103 1.89 2.25 16.98
C ASN A 103 1.73 0.91 17.74
N TYR A 104 1.54 -0.19 17.02
CA TYR A 104 1.44 -1.54 17.58
C TYR A 104 2.71 -2.38 17.34
N HIS A 105 3.75 -1.78 16.77
CA HIS A 105 4.99 -2.46 16.43
C HIS A 105 5.71 -2.95 17.69
N LEU A 106 6.20 -4.19 17.64
CA LEU A 106 7.04 -4.77 18.68
C LEU A 106 8.50 -4.85 18.25
N ARG A 107 8.77 -5.62 17.19
CA ARG A 107 10.12 -5.88 16.69
C ARG A 107 10.08 -6.44 15.28
N LYS A 108 11.02 -6.05 14.41
CA LYS A 108 11.08 -6.50 13.01
C LYS A 108 9.73 -6.31 12.31
N GLU A 109 9.01 -7.39 12.04
CA GLU A 109 7.71 -7.37 11.35
C GLU A 109 6.59 -7.91 12.26
N TRP A 110 6.80 -7.86 13.59
CA TRP A 110 5.85 -8.32 14.60
C TRP A 110 5.11 -7.14 15.24
N PHE A 111 3.81 -7.34 15.45
CA PHE A 111 2.88 -6.37 16.01
C PHE A 111 2.09 -6.99 17.16
N ARG A 112 1.75 -6.19 18.17
CA ARG A 112 0.89 -6.58 19.29
C ARG A 112 -0.40 -5.80 19.27
N ILE A 113 -1.47 -6.44 18.82
CA ILE A 113 -2.76 -5.80 18.58
C ILE A 113 -3.88 -6.84 18.64
N PRO A 114 -5.05 -6.55 19.25
CA PRO A 114 -6.18 -7.44 19.21
C PRO A 114 -6.58 -7.83 17.79
N TYR A 115 -6.91 -9.10 17.55
CA TYR A 115 -7.19 -9.61 16.20
C TYR A 115 -8.31 -8.83 15.47
N ARG A 116 -9.34 -8.39 16.19
CA ARG A 116 -10.41 -7.59 15.61
C ARG A 116 -9.92 -6.25 15.04
N HIS A 117 -8.91 -5.64 15.67
CA HIS A 117 -8.36 -4.36 15.23
C HIS A 117 -7.43 -4.55 14.03
N ILE A 118 -6.60 -5.60 14.02
CA ILE A 118 -5.77 -5.90 12.85
C ILE A 118 -6.63 -6.20 11.63
N GLU A 119 -7.70 -7.00 11.80
CA GLU A 119 -8.69 -7.28 10.75
C GLU A 119 -9.30 -6.00 10.17
N THR A 120 -9.71 -5.07 11.06
CA THR A 120 -10.28 -3.78 10.64
C THR A 120 -9.28 -2.96 9.81
N ILE A 121 -8.04 -2.85 10.28
CA ILE A 121 -6.99 -2.07 9.60
C ILE A 121 -6.66 -2.68 8.25
N ILE A 122 -6.53 -4.01 8.16
CA ILE A 122 -6.30 -4.71 6.90
C ILE A 122 -7.41 -4.40 5.91
N ASN A 123 -8.67 -4.51 6.33
CA ASN A 123 -9.81 -4.26 5.46
C ASN A 123 -9.81 -2.82 4.92
N ILE A 124 -9.44 -1.84 5.74
CA ILE A 124 -9.35 -0.44 5.29
C ILE A 124 -8.21 -0.27 4.27
N VAL A 125 -6.99 -0.70 4.61
CA VAL A 125 -5.81 -0.50 3.77
C VAL A 125 -5.94 -1.25 2.44
N THR A 126 -6.41 -2.49 2.47
CA THR A 126 -6.60 -3.31 1.26
C THR A 126 -7.67 -2.75 0.34
N ARG A 127 -8.77 -2.21 0.88
CA ARG A 127 -9.81 -1.52 0.08
C ARG A 127 -9.29 -0.25 -0.56
N GLN A 128 -8.53 0.56 0.17
CA GLN A 128 -7.92 1.78 -0.37
C GLN A 128 -6.98 1.45 -1.53
N GLN A 129 -6.14 0.44 -1.39
CA GLN A 129 -5.24 0.03 -2.46
C GLN A 129 -5.99 -0.56 -3.65
N ALA A 130 -7.01 -1.40 -3.43
CA ALA A 130 -7.83 -1.94 -4.51
C ALA A 130 -8.54 -0.82 -5.30
N LEU A 131 -9.09 0.19 -4.60
CA LEU A 131 -9.71 1.34 -5.24
C LEU A 131 -8.71 2.09 -6.12
N LEU A 132 -7.53 2.39 -5.57
CA LEU A 132 -6.47 3.10 -6.28
C LEU A 132 -6.00 2.34 -7.53
N CYS A 133 -5.73 1.03 -7.40
CA CYS A 133 -5.33 0.20 -8.53
C CYS A 133 -6.42 0.14 -9.60
N ASN A 134 -7.70 -0.01 -9.21
CA ASN A 134 -8.79 -0.06 -10.17
C ASN A 134 -8.94 1.27 -10.92
N THR A 135 -8.88 2.40 -10.22
CA THR A 135 -8.97 3.73 -10.85
C THR A 135 -7.80 3.99 -11.80
N ILE A 136 -6.57 3.62 -11.42
CA ILE A 136 -5.40 3.75 -12.31
C ILE A 136 -5.55 2.85 -13.54
N ASN A 137 -5.97 1.60 -13.35
CA ASN A 137 -6.22 0.69 -14.46
C ASN A 137 -7.33 1.20 -15.38
N GLU A 138 -8.39 1.80 -14.86
CA GLU A 138 -9.43 2.44 -15.66
C GLU A 138 -8.87 3.60 -16.48
N LEU A 139 -8.02 4.45 -15.89
CA LEU A 139 -7.37 5.57 -16.60
C LEU A 139 -6.42 5.08 -17.71
N ILE A 140 -5.62 4.04 -17.43
CA ILE A 140 -4.74 3.42 -18.44
C ILE A 140 -5.57 2.83 -19.59
N ASN A 141 -6.64 2.09 -19.28
CA ASN A 141 -7.50 1.44 -20.27
C ASN A 141 -8.37 2.41 -21.06
N GLN A 142 -8.66 3.60 -20.52
CA GLN A 142 -9.37 4.65 -21.25
C GLN A 142 -8.54 5.24 -22.40
N GLY A 143 -7.23 4.94 -22.46
CA GLY A 143 -6.34 5.48 -23.46
C GLY A 143 -6.07 6.96 -23.19
N PHE A 144 -4.81 7.36 -23.21
CA PHE A 144 -4.43 8.77 -23.16
C PHE A 144 -4.68 9.48 -24.52
N ASP A 145 -5.85 9.27 -25.12
CA ASP A 145 -6.20 9.81 -26.45
C ASP A 145 -6.27 11.36 -26.45
N ASP A 146 -6.30 11.99 -25.27
CA ASP A 146 -6.37 13.45 -25.08
C ASP A 146 -4.99 14.15 -24.91
N ILE A 147 -3.86 13.43 -24.91
CA ILE A 147 -2.54 14.07 -24.67
C ILE A 147 -2.10 14.98 -25.84
N GLU A 148 -2.57 14.76 -27.06
CA GLU A 148 -2.08 15.50 -28.23
C GLU A 148 -2.57 16.96 -28.34
N ASN A 149 -3.43 17.46 -27.44
CA ASN A 149 -3.94 18.84 -27.54
C ASN A 149 -4.18 19.55 -26.20
N VAL A 150 -3.37 19.35 -25.16
CA VAL A 150 -3.46 20.17 -23.95
C VAL A 150 -2.72 21.50 -24.18
N PRO A 151 -3.41 22.65 -24.31
CA PRO A 151 -2.74 23.93 -24.52
C PRO A 151 -1.88 24.25 -23.30
N LEU A 152 -0.62 24.66 -23.52
CA LEU A 152 0.36 25.01 -22.47
C LEU A 152 -0.14 26.05 -21.44
N GLU A 153 -1.21 26.77 -21.77
CA GLU A 153 -1.91 27.72 -20.92
C GLU A 153 -2.65 27.05 -19.74
N GLN A 154 -2.98 25.75 -19.84
CA GLN A 154 -3.66 25.01 -18.77
C GLN A 154 -2.71 24.47 -17.68
N PHE A 155 -1.39 24.45 -17.94
CA PHE A 155 -0.36 24.06 -16.97
C PHE A 155 -0.13 25.09 -15.86
N ASN A 156 -0.76 26.28 -15.97
CA ASN A 156 -0.63 27.34 -14.98
C ASN A 156 -1.72 27.31 -13.89
N LYS A 157 -2.45 26.19 -13.78
CA LYS A 157 -3.40 26.00 -12.68
C LYS A 157 -2.61 25.87 -11.38
N GLN A 158 -2.96 26.70 -10.40
CA GLN A 158 -2.44 26.60 -9.04
C GLN A 158 -2.54 25.15 -8.53
N PRO A 159 -1.64 24.72 -7.63
CA PRO A 159 -1.70 23.37 -7.07
C PRO A 159 -3.12 23.08 -6.60
N VAL A 160 -3.66 21.93 -7.01
CA VAL A 160 -4.96 21.47 -6.54
C VAL A 160 -4.85 21.29 -5.03
N GLU A 161 -5.46 22.19 -4.27
CA GLU A 161 -5.54 22.04 -2.82
C GLU A 161 -6.48 20.88 -2.50
N VAL A 162 -5.91 19.71 -2.27
CA VAL A 162 -6.65 18.54 -1.80
C VAL A 162 -6.98 18.75 -0.32
N HIS A 163 -8.21 19.19 -0.04
CA HIS A 163 -8.72 19.24 1.32
C HIS A 163 -9.01 17.81 1.78
N LEU A 164 -8.22 17.34 2.75
CA LEU A 164 -8.55 16.11 3.47
C LEU A 164 -9.91 16.32 4.15
N PRO A 165 -10.85 15.36 4.06
CA PRO A 165 -12.07 15.44 4.85
C PRO A 165 -11.67 15.51 6.33
N GLU A 166 -12.23 16.49 7.04
CA GLU A 166 -11.95 16.70 8.47
C GLU A 166 -12.14 15.37 9.22
N ALA A 167 -11.17 15.05 10.08
CA ALA A 167 -11.24 13.86 10.91
C ALA A 167 -12.60 13.84 11.62
N ILE A 168 -13.34 12.74 11.47
CA ILE A 168 -14.61 12.55 12.16
C ILE A 168 -14.28 12.59 13.66
N HIS A 169 -14.49 13.75 14.27
CA HIS A 169 -14.41 13.88 15.72
C HIS A 169 -15.47 12.92 16.28
N SER A 170 -14.98 11.86 16.94
CA SER A 170 -15.77 11.07 17.88
C SER A 170 -16.29 12.02 18.94
N THR A 171 -17.44 12.61 18.68
CA THR A 171 -18.22 13.32 19.67
C THR A 171 -18.83 12.28 20.62
N ASP A 172 -18.63 12.56 21.90
CA ASP A 172 -19.31 12.00 23.06
C ASP A 172 -18.99 10.56 23.50
N ALA A 173 -17.95 10.49 24.33
CA ALA A 173 -18.04 9.70 25.55
C ALA A 173 -17.44 10.46 26.73
N THR A 174 -18.17 11.45 27.26
CA THR A 174 -18.04 11.78 28.69
C THR A 174 -19.38 12.18 29.29
N LYS A 175 -19.68 11.59 30.46
CA LYS A 175 -20.78 11.85 31.41
C LYS A 175 -22.10 11.16 31.00
N GLN A 176 -22.67 10.23 31.76
CA GLN A 176 -22.74 10.04 33.23
C GLN A 176 -22.55 8.59 33.66
#